data_AF-A0A4R4NAR7-F1
#
_entry.id   AF-A0A4R4NAR7-F1
#
_cell.length_a   1.000
_cell.length_b   1.000
_cell.length_c   1.000
_cell.angle_alpha   90.00
_cell.angle_beta   90.00
_cell.angle_gamma   90.00
#
_symmetry.space_group_name_H-M   'P 1'
#
loop_
_entity.id
_entity.type
_entity.pdbx_description
1 polymer ?
#
loop_
_entity_poly.entity_id
_entity_poly.type
_entity_poly.pdbx_seq_one_letter_code
_entity_poly.pdbx_strand_id
1 'polypeptide(L)'
;MPKDARATRRALIRAGAHHFAAHGIDAARTRDIVADAGQGNDSAITYHFGSRAGLLDAVLRAGITRMEPARETALPGLRPHDLPAIVAAIVTP
;
A
#
# COMPACT_ATOMS: atom_id res chain seq x y z
N MET A 1 -25.03 7.44 8.02
CA MET A 1 -24.35 8.08 6.88
C MET A 1 -23.72 6.99 6.03
N PRO A 2 -23.82 7.02 4.69
CA PRO A 2 -23.05 6.11 3.85
C PRO A 2 -21.57 6.36 4.16
N LYS A 3 -20.83 5.32 4.56
CA LYS A 3 -19.36 5.44 4.68
C LYS A 3 -18.84 5.88 3.32
N ASP A 4 -18.06 6.96 3.27
CA ASP A 4 -17.36 7.38 2.05
C ASP A 4 -16.52 6.20 1.55
N ALA A 5 -16.90 5.62 0.42
CA ALA A 5 -16.25 4.48 -0.20
C ALA A 5 -14.75 4.73 -0.40
N ARG A 6 -14.34 5.98 -0.68
CA ARG A 6 -12.94 6.35 -0.83
C ARG A 6 -12.22 6.37 0.52
N ALA A 7 -12.86 6.85 1.58
CA ALA A 7 -12.31 6.81 2.93
C ALA A 7 -12.14 5.38 3.44
N THR A 8 -13.14 4.52 3.23
CA THR A 8 -13.06 3.09 3.56
C THR A 8 -11.92 2.41 2.80
N ARG A 9 -11.81 2.65 1.48
CA ARG A 9 -10.73 2.10 0.67
C ARG A 9 -9.34 2.52 1.19
N ARG A 10 -9.15 3.78 1.59
CA ARG A 10 -7.89 4.25 2.20
C ARG A 10 -7.62 3.61 3.55
N ALA A 11 -8.64 3.44 4.40
CA ALA A 11 -8.49 2.79 5.70
C ALA A 11 -8.04 1.33 5.55
N LEU A 12 -8.67 0.59 4.64
CA LEU A 12 -8.30 -0.80 4.33
C LEU A 12 -6.88 -0.92 3.77
N ILE A 13 -6.43 0.03 2.92
CA ILE A 13 -5.04 0.05 2.44
C ILE A 13 -4.06 0.25 3.61
N ARG A 14 -4.32 1.17 4.54
CA ARG A 14 -3.43 1.39 5.68
C ARG A 14 -3.38 0.18 6.63
N ALA A 15 -4.54 -0.34 7.00
CA ALA A 15 -4.64 -1.54 7.85
C ALA A 15 -3.99 -2.75 7.17
N GLY A 16 -4.24 -2.95 5.87
CA GLY A 16 -3.61 -3.99 5.08
C GLY A 16 -2.09 -3.87 5.08
N ALA A 17 -1.55 -2.69 4.81
CA ALA A 17 -0.11 -2.44 4.87
C ALA A 17 0.49 -2.79 6.24
N HIS A 18 -0.16 -2.36 7.32
CA HIS A 18 0.27 -2.65 8.68
C HIS A 18 0.30 -4.16 8.95
N HIS A 19 -0.80 -4.89 8.70
CA HIS A 19 -0.86 -6.32 8.99
C HIS A 19 0.01 -7.17 8.06
N PHE A 20 0.08 -6.86 6.76
CA PHE A 20 0.97 -7.58 5.84
C PHE A 20 2.44 -7.40 6.23
N ALA A 21 2.85 -6.20 6.68
CA ALA A 21 4.21 -5.96 7.13
C ALA A 21 4.51 -6.64 8.47
N ALA A 22 3.58 -6.59 9.43
CA ALA A 22 3.79 -7.10 10.78
C ALA A 22 3.71 -8.64 10.88
N HIS A 23 2.91 -9.27 10.03
CA HIS A 23 2.62 -10.71 10.12
C HIS A 23 3.02 -11.50 8.88
N GLY A 24 3.45 -10.83 7.81
CA GLY A 24 3.70 -11.45 6.52
C GLY A 24 2.43 -11.68 5.69
N ILE A 25 2.63 -12.01 4.41
CA ILE A 25 1.55 -12.12 3.43
C ILE A 25 0.63 -13.31 3.72
N ASP A 26 1.09 -14.40 4.32
CA ASP A 26 0.23 -15.57 4.54
C ASP A 26 -0.51 -15.51 5.88
N ALA A 27 0.14 -15.00 6.95
CA ALA A 27 -0.46 -15.00 8.28
C ALA A 27 -1.36 -13.78 8.58
N ALA A 28 -1.30 -12.70 7.78
CA ALA A 28 -2.17 -11.54 7.97
C ALA A 28 -3.66 -11.87 7.72
N ARG A 29 -4.50 -11.88 8.76
CA ARG A 29 -5.89 -12.31 8.61
C ARG A 29 -6.78 -11.18 8.09
N THR A 30 -7.61 -11.47 7.10
CA THR A 30 -8.58 -10.55 6.49
C THR A 30 -9.47 -9.86 7.54
N ARG A 31 -9.97 -10.63 8.51
CA ARG A 31 -10.81 -10.13 9.60
C ARG A 31 -10.12 -9.10 10.49
N ASP A 32 -8.82 -9.27 10.74
CA ASP A 32 -8.05 -8.38 11.61
C ASP A 32 -7.82 -7.04 10.86
N ILE A 33 -7.50 -7.12 9.56
CA ILE A 33 -7.40 -5.94 8.67
C ILE A 33 -8.71 -5.16 8.61
N VAL A 34 -9.83 -5.86 8.44
CA VAL A 34 -11.17 -5.27 8.36
C VAL A 34 -11.54 -4.58 9.66
N ALA A 35 -11.28 -5.23 10.80
CA ALA A 35 -11.52 -4.66 12.12
C ALA A 35 -10.67 -3.40 12.36
N ASP A 36 -9.37 -3.44 12.04
CA ASP A 36 -8.46 -2.28 12.15
C ASP A 36 -8.89 -1.13 11.21
N ALA A 37 -9.43 -1.45 10.04
CA ALA A 37 -10.03 -0.47 9.13
C ALA A 37 -11.42 0.03 9.57
N GLY A 38 -11.91 -0.38 10.74
CA GLY A 38 -13.22 -0.01 11.29
C GLY A 38 -14.40 -0.54 10.48
N GLN A 39 -14.21 -1.64 9.74
CA GLN A 39 -15.24 -2.30 8.93
C GLN A 39 -15.84 -3.50 9.68
N GLY A 40 -17.08 -3.84 9.35
CA GLY A 40 -17.83 -4.87 10.08
C GLY A 40 -17.61 -6.29 9.57
N ASN A 41 -17.09 -6.45 8.35
CA ASN A 41 -16.96 -7.76 7.70
C ASN A 41 -15.99 -7.76 6.51
N ASP A 42 -15.59 -8.96 6.10
CA ASP A 42 -14.66 -9.21 5.01
C ASP A 42 -15.20 -8.80 3.64
N SER A 43 -16.53 -8.61 3.49
CA SER A 43 -17.12 -8.18 2.23
C SER A 43 -16.66 -6.78 1.81
N ALA A 44 -16.21 -5.94 2.75
CA ALA A 44 -15.58 -4.66 2.41
C ALA A 44 -14.32 -4.83 1.55
N ILE A 45 -13.53 -5.89 1.77
CA ILE A 45 -12.34 -6.17 0.95
C ILE A 45 -12.75 -6.63 -0.44
N THR A 46 -13.68 -7.59 -0.54
CA THR A 46 -14.19 -8.06 -1.83
C THR A 46 -14.83 -6.91 -2.62
N TYR A 47 -15.60 -6.04 -1.97
CA TYR A 47 -16.25 -4.89 -2.62
C TYR A 47 -15.24 -3.86 -3.17
N HIS A 48 -14.21 -3.51 -2.40
CA HIS A 48 -13.26 -2.46 -2.79
C HIS A 48 -12.08 -2.94 -3.63
N PHE A 49 -11.72 -4.22 -3.53
CA PHE A 49 -10.49 -4.77 -4.11
C PHE A 49 -10.71 -6.08 -4.87
N GLY A 50 -11.93 -6.64 -4.88
CA GLY A 50 -12.24 -7.93 -5.50
C GLY A 50 -11.74 -9.14 -4.71
N SER A 51 -10.57 -9.03 -4.08
CA SER A 51 -9.98 -10.11 -3.28
C SER A 51 -8.94 -9.60 -2.29
N ARG A 52 -8.48 -10.48 -1.40
CA ARG A 52 -7.32 -10.23 -0.52
C ARG A 52 -6.04 -9.95 -1.31
N ALA A 53 -5.83 -10.66 -2.43
CA ALA A 53 -4.71 -10.39 -3.33
C ALA A 53 -4.85 -8.99 -3.96
N GLY A 54 -6.06 -8.60 -4.35
CA GLY A 54 -6.32 -7.25 -4.85
C GLY A 54 -6.06 -6.16 -3.81
N LEU A 55 -6.31 -6.43 -2.52
CA LEU A 55 -5.92 -5.52 -1.44
C LEU A 55 -4.40 -5.41 -1.33
N LEU A 56 -3.67 -6.52 -1.37
CA LEU A 56 -2.20 -6.51 -1.37
C LEU A 56 -1.65 -5.70 -2.56
N ASP A 57 -2.20 -5.91 -3.76
CA ASP A 57 -1.85 -5.15 -4.97
C ASP A 57 -2.07 -3.64 -4.76
N ALA A 58 -3.20 -3.26 -4.17
CA ALA A 58 -3.50 -1.86 -3.87
C ALA A 58 -2.55 -1.26 -2.82
N VAL A 59 -2.12 -2.04 -1.83
CA VAL A 59 -1.11 -1.63 -0.83
C VAL A 59 0.23 -1.37 -1.49
N LEU A 60 0.71 -2.30 -2.32
CA LEU A 60 1.98 -2.16 -3.03
C LEU A 60 1.97 -0.94 -3.97
N ARG A 61 0.90 -0.76 -4.74
CA ARG A 61 0.70 0.41 -5.61
C ARG A 61 0.69 1.71 -4.82
N ALA A 62 0.00 1.76 -3.68
CA ALA A 62 -0.01 2.94 -2.83
C ALA A 62 1.40 3.29 -2.30
N GLY A 63 2.20 2.28 -1.98
CA GLY A 63 3.61 2.45 -1.63
C GLY A 63 4.42 3.06 -2.77
N ILE A 64 4.36 2.46 -3.96
CA ILE A 64 5.06 2.95 -5.16
C ILE A 64 4.67 4.40 -5.45
N THR A 65 3.37 4.70 -5.55
CA THR A 65 2.87 6.06 -5.80
C THR A 65 3.34 7.08 -4.77
N ARG A 66 3.61 6.65 -3.52
CA ARG A 66 4.16 7.55 -2.49
C ARG A 66 5.63 7.90 -2.75
N MET A 67 6.40 6.98 -3.33
CA MET A 67 7.85 7.12 -3.57
C MET A 67 8.15 7.86 -4.88
N GLU A 68 7.28 7.73 -5.90
CA GLU A 68 7.51 8.32 -7.22
C GLU A 68 7.84 9.82 -7.21
N PRO A 69 7.17 10.71 -6.45
CA PRO A 69 7.50 12.15 -6.48
C PRO A 69 8.93 12.47 -6.05
N ALA A 70 9.46 11.73 -5.06
CA ALA A 70 10.84 11.89 -4.61
C ALA A 70 11.82 11.45 -5.70
N ARG A 71 11.49 10.36 -6.41
CA ARG A 71 12.28 9.84 -7.54
C ARG A 71 12.27 10.77 -8.74
N GLU A 72 11.10 11.28 -9.11
CA GLU A 72 10.92 12.26 -10.19
C GLU A 72 11.77 13.52 -9.96
N THR A 73 11.94 13.91 -8.70
CA THR A 73 12.77 15.06 -8.32
C THR A 73 14.27 14.73 -8.31
N ALA A 74 14.65 13.57 -7.76
CA ALA A 74 16.06 13.22 -7.55
C ALA A 74 16.76 12.71 -8.83
N LEU A 75 16.12 11.82 -9.58
CA LEU A 75 16.75 11.11 -10.71
C LEU A 75 17.30 12.02 -11.81
N PRO A 76 16.63 13.10 -12.25
CA PRO A 76 17.15 13.97 -13.31
C PRO A 76 18.46 14.69 -12.94
N GLY A 77 18.73 14.87 -11.64
CA GLY A 77 19.95 15.50 -11.14
C GLY A 77 21.15 14.56 -11.01
N LEU A 78 20.96 13.25 -11.22
CA LEU A 78 22.01 12.26 -11.05
C LEU A 78 22.87 12.10 -12.31
N ARG A 79 24.17 11.87 -12.11
CA ARG A 79 25.07 11.50 -13.21
C ARG A 79 24.76 10.06 -13.65
N PRO A 80 24.68 9.76 -14.96
CA PRO A 80 24.34 8.41 -15.44
C PRO A 80 25.24 7.27 -14.94
N HIS A 81 26.47 7.59 -14.55
CA HIS A 81 27.48 6.63 -14.06
C HIS A 81 27.56 6.58 -12.53
N ASP A 82 26.75 7.36 -11.80
CA ASP A 82 26.69 7.32 -10.34
C ASP A 82 25.71 6.23 -9.87
N LEU A 83 26.09 4.98 -10.11
CA LEU A 83 25.28 3.80 -9.78
C LEU A 83 24.83 3.77 -8.31
N PRO A 84 25.67 4.10 -7.31
CA PRO A 84 25.22 4.16 -5.91
C PRO A 84 24.07 5.14 -5.70
N ALA A 85 24.14 6.34 -6.28
CA ALA A 85 23.08 7.34 -6.14
C ALA A 85 21.78 6.92 -6.86
N ILE A 86 21.89 6.32 -8.05
CA ILE A 86 20.74 5.82 -8.81
C ILE A 86 20.05 4.69 -8.05
N VAL A 87 20.82 3.72 -7.54
CA VAL A 87 20.28 2.61 -6.75
C VAL A 87 19.59 3.15 -5.50
N ALA A 88 20.23 4.07 -4.75
CA ALA A 88 19.62 4.68 -3.56
C ALA A 88 18.27 5.31 -3.89
N ALA A 89 18.19 6.17 -4.91
CA ALA A 89 16.95 6.81 -5.33
C ALA A 89 15.83 5.80 -5.70
N ILE A 90 16.19 4.63 -6.25
CA ILE A 90 15.22 3.59 -6.59
C ILE A 90 14.82 2.78 -5.36
N VAL A 91 15.73 2.38 -4.48
CA VAL A 91 15.41 1.39 -3.42
C VAL A 91 14.92 2.01 -2.11
N THR A 92 15.18 3.30 -1.87
CA THR A 92 14.72 3.98 -0.65
C THR A 92 13.37 4.70 -0.84
N PRO A 93 12.48 4.66 0.17
CA PRO A 93 11.21 5.40 0.17
C PRO A 93 11.34 6.92 0.18
#